data_AF-A0A3D0YTK6-F1
#
_entry.id   AF-A0A3D0YTK6-F1
#
_cell.length_a   1.000
_cell.length_b   1.000
_cell.length_c   1.000
_cell.angle_alpha   90.00
_cell.angle_beta   90.00
_cell.angle_gamma   90.00
#
_symmetry.space_group_name_H-M   'P 1'
#
loop_
_entity.id
_entity.type
_entity.pdbx_description
1 polymer ?
#
loop_
_entity_poly.entity_id
_entity_poly.type
_entity_poly.pdbx_seq_one_letter_code
_entity_poly.pdbx_strand_id
1 'polypeptide(L)'
;MLILVSCPATALAADIFDNHSQVVIRYDKIDWQTYRFYPLMNGSVVPTAYEWAIDNSQVYYSSSAQIFFPSGDHTVSLTAIDSEGNRKYDSVKINVTFWSLHNNYLLWFLYAVVVVMIMYYWLVKIIYAFNRRQVSKEVRVFMDIFDENGHAAALVDKLKRQLVK
;
A
#
# COMPACT_ATOMS: atom_id res chain seq x y z
N MET A 1 -27.18 -67.84 20.95
CA MET A 1 -26.00 -67.34 21.68
C MET A 1 -25.36 -66.26 20.81
N LEU A 2 -25.57 -64.99 21.16
CA LEU A 2 -25.23 -63.83 20.34
C LEU A 2 -23.89 -63.29 20.86
N ILE A 3 -22.79 -63.49 20.12
CA ILE A 3 -21.48 -62.98 20.51
C ILE A 3 -21.34 -61.57 19.92
N LEU A 4 -21.56 -60.56 20.76
CA LEU A 4 -21.18 -59.19 20.47
C LEU A 4 -19.65 -59.09 20.61
N VAL A 5 -18.94 -59.19 19.49
CA VAL A 5 -17.52 -58.81 19.42
C VAL A 5 -17.47 -57.28 19.38
N SER A 6 -17.39 -56.66 20.55
CA SER A 6 -17.04 -55.25 20.66
C SER A 6 -15.54 -55.11 20.40
N CYS A 7 -15.16 -54.75 19.17
CA CYS A 7 -13.82 -54.25 18.90
C CYS A 7 -13.76 -52.80 19.42
N PRO A 8 -12.91 -52.45 20.39
CA PRO A 8 -12.62 -51.06 20.62
C PRO A 8 -11.88 -50.55 19.39
N ALA A 9 -12.55 -49.69 18.62
CA ALA A 9 -11.90 -48.88 17.60
C ALA A 9 -10.92 -47.95 18.32
N THR A 10 -9.68 -48.40 18.48
CA THR A 10 -8.58 -47.50 18.79
C THR A 10 -8.34 -46.70 17.52
N ALA A 11 -9.08 -45.60 17.37
CA ALA A 11 -8.72 -44.52 16.48
C ALA A 11 -7.39 -43.96 16.98
N LEU A 12 -6.29 -44.56 16.53
CA LEU A 12 -5.00 -43.90 16.50
C LEU A 12 -5.17 -42.71 15.57
N ALA A 13 -5.48 -41.55 16.15
CA ALA A 13 -5.28 -40.28 15.48
C ALA A 13 -3.79 -40.22 15.13
N ALA A 14 -3.47 -40.55 13.89
CA ALA A 14 -2.15 -40.43 13.35
C ALA A 14 -1.90 -38.92 13.20
N ASP A 15 -1.19 -38.33 14.16
CA ASP A 15 -0.79 -36.92 14.13
C ASP A 15 0.48 -36.83 13.25
N ILE A 16 0.32 -36.68 11.93
CA ILE A 16 1.44 -36.45 10.98
C ILE A 16 1.50 -34.97 10.63
N PHE A 17 1.41 -34.17 11.67
CA PHE A 17 2.09 -32.89 11.72
C PHE A 17 2.79 -32.90 13.07
N ASP A 18 4.10 -32.65 13.09
CA ASP A 18 4.79 -32.42 14.36
C ASP A 18 4.01 -31.33 15.12
N ASN A 19 3.85 -31.48 16.44
CA ASN A 19 3.16 -30.50 17.27
C ASN A 19 3.78 -29.09 17.11
N HIS A 20 5.04 -29.02 16.67
CA HIS A 20 5.77 -27.79 16.36
C HIS A 20 5.66 -27.33 14.90
N SER A 21 5.10 -28.14 13.99
CA SER A 21 4.94 -27.75 12.59
C SER A 21 3.83 -26.72 12.43
N GLN A 22 4.18 -25.61 11.80
CA GLN A 22 3.30 -24.46 11.58
C GLN A 22 3.18 -24.20 10.09
N VAL A 23 1.94 -23.92 9.66
CA VAL A 23 1.64 -23.40 8.34
C VAL A 23 1.32 -21.92 8.50
N VAL A 24 2.00 -21.08 7.73
CA VAL A 24 1.87 -19.64 7.77
C VAL A 24 1.59 -19.14 6.37
N ILE A 25 0.56 -18.31 6.23
CA ILE A 25 0.25 -17.61 4.99
C ILE A 25 1.23 -16.46 4.85
N ARG A 26 1.98 -16.46 3.76
CA ARG A 26 2.71 -15.28 3.32
C ARG A 26 2.05 -14.72 2.06
N TYR A 27 2.10 -13.41 1.92
CA TYR A 27 1.50 -12.74 0.78
C TYR A 27 2.35 -11.58 0.29
N ASP A 28 2.36 -11.41 -1.01
CA ASP A 28 2.96 -10.27 -1.70
C ASP A 28 1.85 -9.44 -2.34
N LYS A 29 1.96 -8.13 -2.18
CA LYS A 29 1.08 -7.19 -2.86
C LYS A 29 1.64 -6.88 -4.25
N ILE A 30 0.98 -7.38 -5.30
CA ILE A 30 1.37 -7.10 -6.69
C ILE A 30 0.84 -5.74 -7.12
N ASP A 31 -0.42 -5.46 -6.77
CA ASP A 31 -1.11 -4.22 -7.10
C ASP A 31 -1.97 -3.77 -5.91
N TRP A 32 -2.57 -2.59 -5.98
CA TRP A 32 -3.37 -2.04 -4.88
C TRP A 32 -4.57 -2.92 -4.50
N GLN A 33 -5.10 -3.72 -5.43
CA GLN A 33 -6.17 -4.72 -5.22
C GLN A 33 -5.72 -6.18 -5.37
N THR A 34 -4.52 -6.42 -5.90
CA THR A 34 -4.11 -7.77 -6.29
C THR A 34 -3.03 -8.29 -5.36
N TYR A 35 -3.31 -9.42 -4.71
CA TYR A 35 -2.42 -10.08 -3.78
C TYR A 35 -2.09 -11.49 -4.28
N ARG A 36 -0.86 -11.92 -4.02
CA ARG A 36 -0.39 -13.27 -4.28
C ARG A 36 -0.08 -13.93 -2.95
N PHE A 37 -0.75 -15.05 -2.68
CA PHE A 37 -0.60 -15.82 -1.46
C PHE A 37 0.21 -17.08 -1.74
N TYR A 38 1.02 -17.46 -0.76
CA TYR A 38 1.83 -18.66 -0.79
C TYR A 38 1.94 -19.25 0.63
N PRO A 39 1.89 -20.58 0.75
CA PRO A 39 2.00 -21.25 2.02
C PRO A 39 3.48 -21.37 2.38
N LEU A 40 3.83 -20.98 3.61
CA LEU A 40 5.11 -21.31 4.21
C LEU A 40 4.86 -22.37 5.28
N MET A 41 5.69 -23.40 5.29
CA MET A 41 5.62 -24.44 6.30
C MET A 41 6.98 -24.61 6.96
N ASN A 42 6.95 -24.80 8.28
CA ASN A 42 8.09 -25.28 9.03
C ASN A 42 7.83 -26.73 9.45
N GLY A 43 8.73 -27.64 9.06
CA GLY A 43 8.61 -29.06 9.37
C GLY A 43 9.16 -29.95 8.26
N SER A 44 9.32 -31.24 8.55
CA SER A 44 9.79 -32.25 7.59
C SER A 44 8.67 -32.82 6.71
N VAL A 45 7.41 -32.52 7.03
CA VAL A 45 6.22 -32.99 6.31
C VAL A 45 5.86 -32.00 5.22
N VAL A 46 5.63 -32.49 3.99
CA VAL A 46 5.32 -31.66 2.82
C VAL A 46 3.84 -31.84 2.45
N PRO A 47 3.02 -30.78 2.47
CA PRO A 47 1.61 -30.89 2.12
C PRO A 47 1.42 -31.32 0.67
N THR A 48 0.48 -32.25 0.45
CA THR A 48 0.12 -32.74 -0.88
C THR A 48 -0.96 -31.89 -1.54
N ALA A 49 -1.81 -31.23 -0.75
CA ALA A 49 -2.86 -30.36 -1.25
C ALA A 49 -3.02 -29.09 -0.42
N TYR A 50 -3.49 -28.03 -1.07
CA TYR A 50 -3.77 -26.73 -0.47
C TYR A 50 -5.17 -26.29 -0.87
N GLU A 51 -5.90 -25.71 0.08
CA GLU A 51 -7.23 -25.14 -0.11
C GLU A 51 -7.24 -23.73 0.48
N TRP A 52 -7.51 -22.73 -0.37
CA TRP A 52 -7.63 -21.33 0.03
C TRP A 52 -9.09 -20.92 0.05
N ALA A 53 -9.61 -20.50 1.20
CA ALA A 53 -10.94 -19.97 1.34
C ALA A 53 -10.90 -18.44 1.53
N ILE A 54 -11.62 -17.70 0.70
CA ILE A 54 -11.75 -16.24 0.79
C ILE A 54 -13.14 -15.89 1.26
N ASP A 55 -13.23 -15.10 2.33
CA ASP A 55 -14.47 -14.62 2.94
C ASP A 55 -15.49 -15.76 3.14
N ASN A 56 -14.96 -16.96 3.41
CA ASN A 56 -15.70 -18.22 3.58
C ASN A 56 -16.60 -18.62 2.38
N SER A 57 -16.37 -18.06 1.18
CA SER A 57 -17.20 -18.32 0.00
C SER A 57 -16.41 -18.86 -1.19
N GLN A 58 -15.26 -18.29 -1.51
CA GLN A 58 -14.50 -18.67 -2.71
C GLN A 58 -13.38 -19.63 -2.32
N VAL A 59 -13.30 -20.79 -2.98
CA VAL A 59 -12.32 -21.83 -2.67
C VAL A 59 -11.40 -22.10 -3.85
N TYR A 60 -10.09 -22.10 -3.62
CA TYR A 60 -9.06 -22.37 -4.62
C TYR A 60 -8.15 -23.51 -4.20
N TYR A 61 -7.86 -24.41 -5.13
CA TYR A 61 -6.97 -25.56 -4.91
C TYR A 61 -5.67 -25.37 -5.68
N SER A 62 -4.73 -24.64 -5.09
CA SER A 62 -3.45 -24.34 -5.74
C SER A 62 -2.34 -24.09 -4.71
N SER A 63 -1.09 -24.38 -5.08
CA SER A 63 0.07 -24.09 -4.22
C SER A 63 0.36 -22.59 -4.07
N SER A 64 -0.19 -21.76 -4.96
CA SER A 64 -0.21 -20.30 -4.81
C SER A 64 -1.52 -19.76 -5.36
N ALA A 65 -2.06 -18.71 -4.74
CA ALA A 65 -3.32 -18.09 -5.15
C ALA A 65 -3.08 -16.62 -5.48
N GLN A 66 -3.49 -16.18 -6.67
CA GLN A 66 -3.51 -14.76 -7.03
C GLN A 66 -4.95 -14.29 -7.04
N ILE A 67 -5.26 -13.32 -6.18
CA ILE A 67 -6.63 -12.90 -5.89
C ILE A 67 -6.73 -11.39 -6.03
N PHE A 68 -7.81 -10.97 -6.68
CA PHE A 68 -8.24 -9.58 -6.74
C PHE A 68 -9.28 -9.31 -5.65
N PHE A 69 -9.07 -8.28 -4.86
CA PHE A 69 -9.95 -7.89 -3.77
C PHE A 69 -10.60 -6.52 -4.03
N PRO A 70 -11.92 -6.38 -3.82
CA PRO A 70 -12.54 -5.07 -3.73
C PRO A 70 -12.01 -4.31 -2.51
N SER A 71 -12.35 -3.02 -2.41
CA SER A 71 -11.99 -2.24 -1.22
C SER A 71 -12.79 -2.72 -0.02
N GLY A 72 -12.13 -3.03 1.08
CA GLY A 72 -12.76 -3.54 2.29
C GLY A 72 -11.85 -4.46 3.10
N ASP A 73 -12.43 -5.04 4.13
CA ASP A 73 -11.79 -6.10 4.92
C ASP A 73 -12.10 -7.46 4.30
N HIS A 74 -11.05 -8.25 4.10
CA HIS A 74 -11.14 -9.60 3.57
C HIS A 74 -10.42 -10.57 4.49
N THR A 75 -10.97 -11.77 4.64
CA THR A 75 -10.34 -12.86 5.41
C THR A 75 -9.93 -13.97 4.45
N VAL A 76 -8.65 -14.30 4.47
CA VAL A 76 -8.07 -15.40 3.69
C VAL A 76 -7.67 -16.51 4.64
N SER A 77 -8.27 -17.68 4.45
CA SER A 77 -8.00 -18.88 5.22
C SER A 77 -7.30 -19.92 4.35
N LEU A 78 -6.29 -20.57 4.87
CA LEU A 78 -5.54 -21.63 4.23
C LEU A 78 -5.78 -22.94 4.98
N THR A 79 -6.08 -24.00 4.25
CA THR A 79 -6.04 -25.38 4.74
C THR A 79 -4.98 -26.15 3.95
N ALA A 80 -3.94 -26.60 4.63
CA ALA A 80 -2.92 -27.47 4.06
C ALA A 80 -3.21 -28.92 4.46
N ILE A 81 -3.17 -29.83 3.49
CA ILE A 81 -3.48 -31.25 3.66
C ILE A 81 -2.26 -32.09 3.30
N ASP A 82 -1.83 -32.94 4.22
CA ASP A 82 -0.72 -33.88 3.98
C ASP A 82 -1.20 -35.18 3.29
N SER A 83 -0.25 -35.96 2.80
CA SER A 83 -0.43 -37.28 2.19
C SER A 83 -1.24 -38.26 3.04
N GLU A 84 -1.19 -38.11 4.37
CA GLU A 84 -1.93 -38.94 5.32
C GLU A 84 -3.32 -38.38 5.69
N GLY A 85 -3.73 -37.28 5.04
CA GLY A 85 -5.05 -36.66 5.23
C GLY A 85 -5.15 -35.70 6.41
N ASN A 86 -4.05 -35.49 7.14
CA ASN A 86 -3.99 -34.50 8.22
C ASN A 86 -4.11 -33.08 7.69
N ARG A 87 -4.69 -32.18 8.50
CA ARG A 87 -4.98 -30.81 8.10
C ARG A 87 -4.39 -29.79 9.07
N LYS A 88 -3.77 -28.74 8.53
CA LYS A 88 -3.37 -27.53 9.27
C LYS A 88 -4.05 -26.31 8.67
N TYR A 89 -4.35 -25.35 9.54
CA TYR A 89 -5.12 -24.17 9.20
C TYR A 89 -4.32 -22.92 9.55
N ASP A 90 -4.47 -21.88 8.73
CA ASP A 90 -4.03 -20.53 9.05
C ASP A 90 -5.03 -19.52 8.47
N SER A 91 -5.08 -18.32 9.04
CA SER A 91 -5.98 -17.26 8.60
C SER A 91 -5.35 -15.89 8.72
N VAL A 92 -5.47 -15.08 7.66
CA VAL A 92 -4.97 -13.70 7.63
C VAL A 92 -6.08 -12.74 7.23
N LYS A 93 -6.10 -11.58 7.89
CA LYS A 93 -7.01 -10.48 7.53
C LYS A 93 -6.26 -9.48 6.66
N ILE A 94 -6.83 -9.18 5.50
CA ILE A 94 -6.31 -8.21 4.54
C ILE A 94 -7.27 -7.02 4.52
N ASN A 95 -6.76 -5.84 4.85
CA ASN A 95 -7.50 -4.60 4.70
C ASN A 95 -7.06 -3.90 3.39
N VAL A 96 -7.98 -3.80 2.43
CA VAL A 96 -7.73 -3.20 1.13
C VAL A 96 -8.33 -1.80 1.09
N THR A 97 -7.50 -0.79 1.34
CA THR A 97 -7.90 0.61 1.20
C THR A 97 -7.61 1.14 -0.20
N PHE A 98 -8.58 1.83 -0.81
CA PHE A 98 -8.40 2.54 -2.09
C PHE A 98 -7.43 3.74 -1.99
N TRP A 99 -7.18 4.23 -0.77
CA TRP A 99 -6.31 5.38 -0.49
C TRP A 99 -4.90 4.97 -0.05
N SER A 100 -4.06 4.49 -0.97
CA SER A 100 -2.61 4.56 -0.73
C SER A 100 -2.08 5.88 -1.28
N LEU A 101 -1.89 6.85 -0.38
CA LEU A 101 -1.31 8.16 -0.70
C LEU A 101 0.10 8.03 -1.30
N HIS A 102 0.77 6.90 -1.03
CA HIS A 102 2.15 6.61 -1.43
C HIS A 102 2.34 6.38 -2.93
N ASN A 103 1.26 6.14 -3.70
CA ASN A 103 1.33 5.91 -5.15
C ASN A 103 0.35 6.78 -5.94
N ASN A 104 -0.04 7.93 -5.37
CA ASN A 104 -0.99 8.82 -6.02
C ASN A 104 -0.24 9.89 -6.84
N TYR A 105 0.14 9.51 -8.06
CA TYR A 105 0.74 10.42 -9.05
C TYR A 105 -0.08 11.71 -9.25
N LEU A 106 -1.41 11.65 -9.07
CA LEU A 106 -2.29 12.81 -9.18
C LEU A 106 -2.11 13.81 -8.03
N LEU A 107 -1.88 13.34 -6.80
CA LEU A 107 -1.56 14.22 -5.66
C LEU A 107 -0.17 14.84 -5.81
N TRP A 108 0.82 14.06 -6.28
CA TRP A 108 2.14 14.60 -6.62
C TRP A 108 2.08 15.63 -7.74
N PHE A 109 1.25 15.40 -8.77
CA PHE A 109 0.99 16.36 -9.83
C PHE A 109 0.34 17.64 -9.29
N LEU A 110 -0.69 17.53 -8.44
CA LEU A 110 -1.35 18.68 -7.83
C LEU A 110 -0.38 19.47 -6.94
N TYR A 111 0.45 18.78 -6.16
CA TYR A 111 1.53 19.40 -5.39
C TYR A 111 2.53 20.15 -6.29
N ALA A 112 2.97 19.53 -7.39
CA ALA A 112 3.86 20.19 -8.35
C ALA A 112 3.22 21.44 -8.98
N VAL A 113 1.93 21.40 -9.31
CA VAL A 113 1.18 22.57 -9.83
C VAL A 113 1.18 23.71 -8.81
N VAL A 114 0.93 23.42 -7.52
CA VAL A 114 0.97 24.43 -6.45
C VAL A 114 2.37 25.04 -6.31
N VAL A 115 3.42 24.21 -6.32
CA VAL A 115 4.82 24.69 -6.26
C VAL A 115 5.16 25.57 -7.47
N VAL A 116 4.72 25.19 -8.66
CA VAL A 116 4.91 26.01 -9.88
C VAL A 116 4.15 27.33 -9.78
N MET A 117 2.93 27.36 -9.25
CA MET A 117 2.20 28.63 -9.04
C MET A 117 2.92 29.54 -8.05
N ILE A 118 3.45 29.00 -6.95
CA ILE A 118 4.23 29.77 -5.97
C ILE A 118 5.51 30.31 -6.62
N MET A 119 6.25 29.47 -7.32
CA MET A 119 7.46 29.88 -8.06
C MET A 119 7.15 30.96 -9.11
N TYR A 120 6.06 30.81 -9.85
CA TYR A 120 5.59 31.78 -10.82
C TYR A 120 5.29 33.13 -10.16
N TYR A 121 4.57 33.13 -9.02
CA TYR A 121 4.31 34.34 -8.25
C TYR A 121 5.61 35.06 -7.85
N TRP A 122 6.59 34.32 -7.31
CA TRP A 122 7.89 34.89 -6.94
C TRP A 122 8.65 35.45 -8.16
N LEU A 123 8.61 34.77 -9.30
CA LEU A 123 9.28 35.19 -10.53
C LEU A 123 8.68 36.50 -11.06
N VAL A 124 7.36 36.62 -11.13
CA VAL A 124 6.68 37.86 -11.54
C VAL A 124 7.02 38.99 -10.56
N LYS A 125 7.07 38.71 -9.25
CA LYS A 125 7.43 39.68 -8.22
C LYS A 125 8.87 40.21 -8.36
N ILE A 126 9.83 39.33 -8.68
CA ILE A 126 11.22 39.71 -8.96
C ILE A 126 11.32 40.56 -10.24
N ILE A 127 10.66 40.14 -11.32
CA ILE A 127 10.65 40.91 -12.59
C ILE A 127 10.05 42.30 -12.38
N TYR A 128 8.95 42.40 -11.63
CA TYR A 128 8.34 43.68 -11.26
C TYR A 128 9.33 44.58 -10.50
N ALA A 129 10.01 44.03 -9.49
CA ALA A 129 10.99 44.79 -8.70
C ALA A 129 12.19 45.28 -9.53
N PHE A 130 12.63 44.51 -10.53
CA PHE A 130 13.70 44.94 -11.45
C PHE A 130 13.24 45.97 -12.49
N ASN A 131 12.07 45.76 -13.10
CA ASN A 131 11.57 46.56 -14.22
C ASN A 131 10.51 47.60 -13.82
N ARG A 132 10.47 48.01 -12.54
CA ARG A 132 9.47 48.95 -11.97
C ARG A 132 9.24 50.22 -12.80
N ARG A 133 10.23 50.65 -13.59
CA ARG A 133 10.15 51.83 -14.46
C ARG A 133 9.38 51.63 -15.77
N GLN A 134 9.32 50.42 -16.33
CA GLN A 134 8.60 50.15 -17.59
C GLN A 134 7.21 49.52 -17.39
N VAL A 135 6.83 49.20 -16.16
CA VAL A 135 5.53 48.59 -15.86
C VAL A 135 4.42 49.64 -15.85
N SER A 136 3.31 49.33 -16.54
CA SER A 136 2.10 50.17 -16.63
C SER A 136 1.56 50.55 -15.25
N LYS A 137 0.93 51.73 -15.15
CA LYS A 137 0.39 52.27 -13.89
C LYS A 137 -0.65 51.35 -13.25
N GLU A 138 -1.47 50.68 -14.07
CA GLU A 138 -2.51 49.75 -13.58
C GLU A 138 -1.90 48.49 -12.96
N VAL A 139 -0.87 47.92 -13.60
CA VAL A 139 -0.14 46.75 -13.09
C VAL A 139 0.61 47.10 -11.81
N ARG A 140 1.09 48.34 -11.69
CA ARG A 140 1.75 48.85 -10.47
C ARG A 140 0.79 48.89 -9.28
N VAL A 141 -0.42 49.45 -9.47
CA VAL A 141 -1.44 49.50 -8.42
C VAL A 141 -1.86 48.09 -8.03
N PHE A 142 -2.08 47.21 -9.00
CA PHE A 142 -2.42 45.80 -8.72
C PHE A 142 -1.32 45.10 -7.92
N MET A 143 -0.04 45.27 -8.29
CA MET A 143 1.06 44.62 -7.57
C MET A 143 1.38 45.24 -6.22
N ASP A 144 1.22 46.55 -6.05
CA ASP A 144 1.44 47.22 -4.76
C ASP A 144 0.41 46.74 -3.70
N ILE A 145 -0.78 46.29 -4.10
CA ILE A 145 -1.77 45.66 -3.20
C ILE A 145 -1.28 44.29 -2.70
N PHE A 146 -0.53 43.54 -3.51
CA PHE A 146 -0.02 42.20 -3.16
C PHE A 146 1.39 42.20 -2.56
N ASP A 147 2.07 43.36 -2.48
CA ASP A 147 3.42 43.50 -1.92
C ASP A 147 3.43 44.15 -0.53
N GLU A 148 2.47 43.76 0.31
CA GLU A 148 2.22 44.33 1.65
C GLU A 148 3.45 44.28 2.59
N ASN A 149 4.41 43.38 2.35
CA ASN A 149 5.58 43.18 3.20
C ASN A 149 6.90 43.75 2.63
N GLY A 150 6.94 44.28 1.41
CA GLY A 150 8.14 44.94 0.82
C GLY A 150 9.44 44.12 0.69
N HIS A 151 9.44 42.82 1.05
CA HIS A 151 10.63 41.97 1.08
C HIS A 151 11.32 41.82 -0.28
N ALA A 152 10.56 41.80 -1.37
CA ALA A 152 11.13 41.65 -2.71
C ALA A 152 11.96 42.87 -3.12
N ALA A 153 11.48 44.08 -2.80
CA ALA A 153 12.23 45.31 -3.04
C ALA A 153 13.56 45.31 -2.28
N ALA A 154 13.56 44.93 -1.00
CA ALA A 154 14.77 44.86 -0.18
C ALA A 154 15.80 43.84 -0.71
N LEU A 155 15.35 42.68 -1.19
CA LEU A 155 16.20 41.64 -1.79
C LEU A 155 16.86 42.12 -3.09
N VAL A 156 16.10 42.75 -3.98
CA VAL A 156 16.62 43.29 -5.25
C VAL A 156 17.65 44.39 -4.98
N ASP A 157 17.38 45.25 -4.00
CA ASP A 157 18.27 46.35 -3.67
C ASP A 157 19.61 45.85 -3.09
N LYS A 158 19.58 44.76 -2.31
CA LYS A 158 20.77 44.07 -1.81
C LYS A 158 21.57 43.43 -2.95
N LEU A 159 20.90 42.77 -3.91
CA LEU A 159 21.54 42.14 -5.07
C LEU A 159 22.18 43.17 -6.02
N LYS A 160 21.47 44.28 -6.30
CA LYS A 160 22.02 45.38 -7.11
C LYS A 160 23.29 45.97 -6.50
N ARG A 161 23.32 46.15 -5.18
CA ARG A 161 24.52 46.63 -4.47
C ARG A 161 25.70 45.67 -4.55
N GLN A 162 25.47 44.37 -4.66
CA GLN A 162 26.54 43.39 -4.86
C GLN A 162 27.03 43.30 -6.31
N LEU A 163 26.18 43.60 -7.29
CA LEU A 163 26.53 43.60 -8.73
C LEU A 163 27.28 44.86 -9.19
N VAL A 164 27.24 45.94 -8.42
CA VAL A 164 27.91 47.22 -8.71
C VAL A 164 29.28 47.33 -8.02
N LYS A 165 29.64 46.37 -7.17
CA LYS A 165 31.01 46.20 -6.64
C LYS A 165 31.81 45.26 -7.54
#